data_AF-A0A447UL42-F1
#
_entry.id   AF-A0A447UL42-F1
#
_cell.length_a   1.000
_cell.length_b   1.000
_cell.length_c   1.000
_cell.angle_alpha   90.00
_cell.angle_beta   90.00
_cell.angle_gamma   90.00
#
_symmetry.space_group_name_H-M   'P 1'
#
loop_
_entity.id
_entity.type
_entity.pdbx_description
1 polymer ?
#
loop_
_entity_poly.entity_id
_entity_poly.type
_entity_poly.pdbx_seq_one_letter_code
_entity_poly.pdbx_strand_id
1 'polypeptide(L)'
;MLENGWTFDDNFPAATGDTLYQHEFLYQLYLHADPHYSGRVTVPVLWIKKNHTIVSNESAEIIRMFNTAFDALGAKAGDYYPTALRGKIDELNSWIYDNVNNGVYKAGFATSQQAYDEAVEKVFESLARLEQILGSTVT
;
A
#
# COMPACT_ATOMS: atom_id res chain seq x y z
N MET A 1 -3.31 -5.29 -17.37
CA MET A 1 -2.06 -5.76 -16.74
C MET A 1 -1.20 -6.31 -17.86
N LEU A 2 0.11 -6.05 -17.83
CA LEU A 2 1.04 -6.76 -18.71
C LEU A 2 0.89 -8.27 -18.51
N GLU A 3 1.25 -9.05 -19.51
CA GLU A 3 1.09 -10.52 -19.53
C GLU A 3 1.62 -11.23 -18.27
N ASN A 4 2.70 -10.71 -17.66
CA ASN A 4 3.37 -11.31 -16.49
C ASN A 4 3.30 -10.49 -15.19
N GLY A 5 2.58 -9.36 -15.16
CA GLY A 5 2.50 -8.49 -13.98
C GLY A 5 3.83 -7.76 -13.67
N TRP A 6 4.21 -7.70 -12.38
CA TRP A 6 5.47 -7.06 -11.94
C TRP A 6 6.68 -7.95 -12.27
N THR A 7 7.67 -7.36 -12.94
CA THR A 7 8.92 -8.03 -13.33
C THR A 7 10.10 -7.56 -12.49
N PHE A 8 11.16 -8.36 -12.49
CA PHE A 8 12.47 -8.02 -11.95
C PHE A 8 13.46 -7.65 -13.07
N ASP A 9 12.96 -7.17 -14.21
CA ASP A 9 13.81 -6.62 -15.25
C ASP A 9 14.56 -5.39 -14.70
N ASP A 10 15.89 -5.41 -14.80
CA ASP A 10 16.79 -4.39 -14.27
C ASP A 10 17.29 -3.42 -15.36
N ASN A 11 16.72 -3.47 -16.56
CA ASN A 11 17.06 -2.55 -17.65
C ASN A 11 16.57 -1.11 -17.47
N PHE A 12 15.80 -0.83 -16.40
CA PHE A 12 15.32 0.49 -16.05
C PHE A 12 16.15 1.09 -14.90
N PRO A 13 16.58 2.37 -14.97
CA PRO A 13 17.35 2.99 -13.89
C PRO A 13 16.69 2.84 -12.51
N ALA A 14 17.46 2.36 -11.53
CA ALA A 14 17.04 2.05 -10.16
C ALA A 14 16.11 0.83 -9.98
N ALA A 15 15.73 0.12 -11.04
CA ALA A 15 15.27 -1.26 -10.89
C ALA A 15 16.47 -2.12 -10.43
N THR A 16 16.22 -3.02 -9.47
CA THR A 16 17.31 -3.74 -8.78
C THR A 16 17.33 -5.24 -9.09
N GLY A 17 16.37 -5.72 -9.87
CA GLY A 17 16.07 -7.14 -10.00
C GLY A 17 15.69 -7.80 -8.67
N ASP A 18 15.58 -9.12 -8.67
CA ASP A 18 15.46 -9.90 -7.44
C ASP A 18 16.86 -10.14 -6.85
N THR A 19 17.19 -9.33 -5.85
CA THR A 19 18.48 -9.39 -5.14
C THR A 19 18.61 -10.58 -4.18
N LEU A 20 17.59 -11.45 -4.04
CA LEU A 20 17.64 -12.64 -3.20
C LEU A 20 17.74 -13.93 -4.02
N TYR A 21 16.82 -14.17 -4.95
CA TYR A 21 16.72 -15.44 -5.68
C TYR A 21 16.84 -15.31 -7.19
N GLN A 22 17.04 -14.09 -7.71
CA GLN A 22 17.18 -13.81 -9.14
C GLN A 22 15.98 -14.31 -9.96
N HIS A 23 14.79 -14.28 -9.35
CA HIS A 23 13.53 -14.46 -10.06
C HIS A 23 13.35 -13.39 -11.14
N GLU A 24 12.64 -13.75 -12.22
CA GLU A 24 12.30 -12.85 -13.33
C GLU A 24 10.99 -12.10 -13.05
N PHE A 25 10.08 -12.70 -12.27
CA PHE A 25 8.76 -12.15 -12.01
C PHE A 25 8.38 -12.23 -10.53
N LEU A 26 7.64 -11.23 -10.04
CA LEU A 26 7.19 -11.19 -8.65
C LEU A 26 6.32 -12.40 -8.28
N TYR A 27 5.55 -12.94 -9.23
CA TYR A 27 4.69 -14.11 -8.95
C TYR A 27 5.52 -15.34 -8.57
N GLN A 28 6.79 -15.42 -8.98
CA GLN A 28 7.66 -16.53 -8.61
C GLN A 28 7.96 -16.53 -7.10
N LEU A 29 8.01 -15.36 -6.44
CA LEU A 29 8.07 -15.28 -4.97
C LEU A 29 6.79 -15.79 -4.30
N TYR A 30 5.62 -15.50 -4.87
CA TYR A 30 4.35 -16.04 -4.36
C TYR A 30 4.30 -17.56 -4.52
N LEU A 31 4.72 -18.09 -5.67
CA LEU A 31 4.81 -19.53 -5.90
C LEU A 31 5.90 -20.20 -5.04
N HIS A 32 6.97 -19.48 -4.69
CA HIS A 32 7.99 -19.96 -3.76
C HIS A 32 7.40 -20.14 -2.35
N ALA A 33 6.57 -19.19 -1.91
CA ALA A 33 5.89 -19.25 -0.62
C ALA A 33 4.75 -20.28 -0.58
N ASP A 34 4.00 -20.40 -1.68
CA ASP A 34 2.90 -21.35 -1.86
C ASP A 34 2.80 -21.78 -3.34
N PRO A 35 3.22 -23.01 -3.70
CA PRO A 35 3.17 -23.51 -5.07
C PRO A 35 1.77 -23.59 -5.69
N HIS A 36 0.72 -23.49 -4.87
CA HIS A 36 -0.68 -23.53 -5.28
C HIS A 36 -1.37 -22.16 -5.13
N TYR A 37 -0.59 -21.08 -4.95
CA TYR A 37 -1.13 -19.74 -4.76
C TYR A 37 -2.10 -19.34 -5.86
N SER A 38 -3.28 -18.86 -5.45
CA SER A 38 -4.28 -18.27 -6.33
C SER A 38 -4.71 -16.92 -5.77
N GLY A 39 -4.42 -15.85 -6.51
CA GLY A 39 -4.69 -14.49 -6.06
C GLY A 39 -3.98 -13.44 -6.89
N ARG A 40 -4.09 -12.18 -6.46
CA ARG A 40 -3.37 -11.07 -7.10
C ARG A 40 -1.93 -11.01 -6.59
N VAL A 41 -0.99 -10.85 -7.52
CA VAL A 41 0.43 -10.67 -7.22
C VAL A 41 0.71 -9.17 -7.08
N THR A 42 0.74 -8.69 -5.83
CA THR A 42 0.84 -7.26 -5.50
C THR A 42 2.16 -6.91 -4.85
N VAL A 43 2.55 -5.64 -4.99
CA VAL A 43 3.52 -4.97 -4.12
C VAL A 43 2.77 -4.11 -3.09
N PRO A 44 3.34 -3.87 -1.89
CA PRO A 44 4.61 -4.39 -1.38
C PRO A 44 4.53 -5.87 -0.93
N VAL A 45 5.69 -6.52 -0.76
CA VAL A 45 5.83 -7.84 -0.13
C VAL A 45 6.87 -7.74 0.99
N LEU A 46 6.47 -8.02 2.23
CA LEU A 46 7.38 -8.24 3.35
C LEU A 46 7.77 -9.72 3.40
N TRP A 47 9.04 -10.00 3.08
CA TRP A 47 9.57 -11.36 2.97
C TRP A 47 10.42 -11.76 4.18
N ILE A 48 10.23 -12.98 4.70
CA ILE A 48 11.12 -13.55 5.73
C ILE A 48 12.16 -14.48 5.11
N LYS A 49 13.40 -13.99 5.04
CA LYS A 49 14.53 -14.74 4.46
C LYS A 49 14.80 -16.08 5.14
N LYS A 50 14.55 -16.20 6.44
CA LYS A 50 14.80 -17.42 7.22
C LYS A 50 13.88 -18.59 6.84
N ASN A 51 12.60 -18.29 6.62
CA ASN A 51 11.57 -19.30 6.36
C ASN A 51 11.20 -19.36 4.87
N HIS A 52 11.77 -18.49 4.05
CA HIS A 52 11.51 -18.42 2.62
C HIS A 52 10.00 -18.28 2.31
N THR A 53 9.33 -17.36 3.00
CA THR A 53 7.89 -17.12 2.80
C THR A 53 7.51 -15.64 2.98
N ILE A 54 6.29 -15.30 2.59
CA ILE A 54 5.69 -13.97 2.73
C ILE A 54 5.17 -13.80 4.15
N VAL A 55 5.62 -12.76 4.85
CA VAL A 55 5.07 -12.34 6.16
C VAL A 55 3.75 -11.61 5.95
N SER A 56 3.74 -10.63 5.05
CA SER A 56 2.55 -9.86 4.69
C SER A 56 2.74 -9.21 3.33
N ASN A 57 1.66 -9.06 2.58
CA ASN A 57 1.55 -8.21 1.40
C ASN A 57 0.50 -7.10 1.57
N GLU A 58 0.07 -6.84 2.81
CA GLU A 58 -0.88 -5.80 3.17
C GLU A 58 -0.14 -4.57 3.70
N SER A 59 -0.08 -3.52 2.88
CA SER A 59 0.66 -2.30 3.18
C SER A 59 0.26 -1.64 4.51
N ALA A 60 -1.03 -1.63 4.85
CA ALA A 60 -1.54 -0.99 6.07
C ALA A 60 -1.07 -1.72 7.34
N GLU A 61 -0.93 -3.04 7.27
CA GLU A 61 -0.40 -3.84 8.37
C GLU A 61 1.12 -3.74 8.47
N ILE A 62 1.83 -3.79 7.33
CA ILE A 62 3.30 -3.68 7.29
C ILE A 62 3.78 -2.41 7.99
N ILE A 63 3.15 -1.26 7.71
CA ILE A 63 3.55 0.00 8.36
C ILE A 63 3.25 0.00 9.87
N ARG A 64 2.22 -0.73 10.34
CA ARG A 64 1.94 -0.90 11.78
C ARG A 64 2.95 -1.82 12.46
N MET A 65 3.44 -2.85 11.76
CA MET A 65 4.55 -3.68 12.22
C MET A 65 5.81 -2.83 12.37
N PHE A 66 6.17 -2.06 11.34
CA PHE A 66 7.35 -1.18 11.38
C PHE A 66 7.29 -0.10 12.46
N ASN A 67 6.08 0.34 12.83
CA ASN A 67 5.86 1.35 13.85
C ASN A 67 6.33 0.94 15.26
N THR A 68 6.42 -0.37 15.56
CA THR A 68 6.71 -0.82 16.95
C THR A 68 7.59 -2.06 17.07
N ALA A 69 7.60 -2.95 16.07
CA ALA A 69 8.23 -4.27 16.19
C ALA A 69 9.77 -4.21 16.40
N PHE A 70 10.38 -3.07 16.08
CA PHE A 70 11.84 -2.86 16.15
C PHE A 70 12.27 -1.85 17.23
N ASP A 71 11.35 -1.40 18.09
CA ASP A 71 11.63 -0.37 19.11
C ASP A 71 12.76 -0.81 20.05
N ALA A 72 12.71 -2.06 20.53
CA ALA A 72 13.74 -2.63 21.40
C ALA A 72 15.06 -2.94 20.66
N LEU A 73 15.08 -2.83 19.33
CA LEU A 73 16.24 -3.10 18.47
C LEU A 73 16.91 -1.82 17.95
N GLY A 74 16.51 -0.65 18.43
CA GLY A 74 17.12 0.64 18.09
C GLY A 74 16.46 1.36 16.92
N ALA A 75 15.20 1.06 16.62
CA ALA A 75 14.41 1.92 15.73
C ALA A 75 14.37 3.37 16.27
N LYS A 76 14.30 4.34 15.37
CA LYS A 76 14.17 5.75 15.77
C LYS A 76 12.85 5.93 16.50
N ALA A 77 12.89 6.66 17.62
CA ALA A 77 11.69 6.97 18.38
C ALA A 77 10.64 7.67 17.52
N GLY A 78 9.42 7.16 17.56
CA GLY A 78 8.25 7.69 16.87
C GLY A 78 7.10 6.70 16.90
N ASP A 79 5.90 7.16 17.23
CA ASP A 79 4.68 6.35 17.16
C ASP A 79 3.67 7.08 16.27
N TYR A 80 3.45 6.52 15.08
CA TYR A 80 2.51 7.00 14.06
C TYR A 80 1.11 6.41 14.23
N TYR A 81 0.88 5.59 15.26
CA TYR A 81 -0.43 5.07 15.64
C TYR A 81 -0.66 5.02 17.16
N PRO A 82 -0.45 6.15 17.87
CA PRO A 82 -0.51 6.17 19.31
C PRO A 82 -1.94 5.98 19.79
N THR A 83 -2.11 5.26 20.90
CA THR A 83 -3.42 4.87 21.46
C THR A 83 -4.40 6.05 21.56
N ALA A 84 -3.92 7.23 21.95
CA ALA A 84 -4.75 8.43 22.11
C ALA A 84 -5.35 8.96 20.79
N LEU A 85 -4.74 8.66 19.64
CA LEU A 85 -5.17 9.17 18.34
C LEU A 85 -5.78 8.11 17.43
N ARG A 86 -5.75 6.82 17.81
CA ARG A 86 -6.17 5.70 16.93
C ARG A 86 -7.55 5.92 16.34
N GLY A 87 -8.54 6.29 17.16
CA GLY A 87 -9.90 6.53 16.67
C GLY A 87 -9.98 7.60 15.57
N LYS A 88 -9.24 8.71 15.72
CA LYS A 88 -9.16 9.75 14.69
C LYS A 88 -8.41 9.29 13.44
N ILE A 89 -7.32 8.55 13.63
CA ILE A 89 -6.52 8.00 12.53
C ILE A 89 -7.35 7.01 11.72
N ASP A 90 -8.10 6.13 12.36
CA ASP A 90 -8.91 5.12 11.69
C ASP A 90 -10.10 5.75 10.96
N GLU A 91 -10.73 6.77 11.55
CA GLU A 91 -11.74 7.58 10.85
C GLU A 91 -11.15 8.22 9.59
N LEU A 92 -10.01 8.91 9.70
CA LEU A 92 -9.34 9.56 8.57
C LEU A 92 -8.96 8.54 7.50
N ASN A 93 -8.31 7.45 7.88
CA ASN A 93 -7.85 6.41 6.97
C ASN A 93 -9.01 5.82 6.15
N SER A 94 -10.18 5.62 6.75
CA SER A 94 -11.33 5.00 6.06
C SER A 94 -11.77 5.82 4.84
N TRP A 95 -12.14 7.09 5.02
CA TRP A 95 -12.65 7.87 3.89
C TRP A 95 -11.52 8.36 2.96
N ILE A 96 -10.31 8.60 3.48
CA ILE A 96 -9.15 8.94 2.64
C ILE A 96 -8.82 7.76 1.71
N TYR A 97 -8.80 6.54 2.23
CA TYR A 97 -8.58 5.35 1.40
C TYR A 97 -9.67 5.21 0.33
N ASP A 98 -10.94 5.24 0.74
CA ASP A 98 -12.05 4.96 -0.16
C ASP A 98 -12.25 6.00 -1.25
N ASN A 99 -12.10 7.29 -0.90
CA ASN A 99 -12.44 8.41 -1.77
C ASN A 99 -11.22 9.07 -2.41
N VAL A 100 -10.00 8.87 -1.88
CA VAL A 100 -8.79 9.48 -2.44
C VAL A 100 -7.84 8.41 -2.95
N ASN A 101 -7.24 7.58 -2.09
CA ASN A 101 -6.24 6.59 -2.52
C ASN A 101 -6.79 5.63 -3.57
N ASN A 102 -7.98 5.06 -3.31
CA ASN A 102 -8.69 4.19 -4.24
C ASN A 102 -9.63 4.99 -5.17
N GLY A 103 -10.09 6.17 -4.73
CA GLY A 103 -11.00 7.01 -5.52
C GLY A 103 -10.44 7.41 -6.88
N VAL A 104 -9.16 7.78 -6.95
CA VAL A 104 -8.51 8.11 -8.21
C VAL A 104 -8.42 6.91 -9.17
N TYR A 105 -8.27 5.68 -8.64
CA TYR A 105 -8.32 4.46 -9.45
C TYR A 105 -9.75 4.15 -9.93
N LYS A 106 -10.76 4.32 -9.06
CA LYS A 106 -12.18 4.16 -9.43
C LYS A 106 -12.55 5.09 -10.59
N ALA A 107 -12.10 6.35 -10.55
CA ALA A 107 -12.31 7.30 -11.64
C ALA A 107 -11.49 6.92 -12.88
N GLY A 108 -10.18 6.70 -12.74
CA GLY A 108 -9.28 6.45 -13.86
C GLY A 108 -9.54 5.13 -14.63
N PHE A 109 -10.16 4.14 -13.97
CA PHE A 109 -10.54 2.86 -14.59
C PHE A 109 -12.06 2.72 -14.79
N ALA A 110 -12.84 3.77 -14.62
CA ALA A 110 -14.27 3.74 -14.86
C ALA A 110 -14.58 3.36 -16.32
N THR A 111 -15.56 2.48 -16.51
CA THR A 111 -16.01 2.03 -17.84
C THR A 111 -17.33 2.68 -18.27
N SER A 112 -17.87 3.58 -17.46
CA SER A 112 -19.07 4.37 -17.77
C SER A 112 -18.90 5.81 -17.28
N GLN A 113 -19.55 6.75 -17.97
CA GLN A 113 -19.52 8.17 -17.60
C GLN A 113 -20.07 8.38 -16.18
N GLN A 114 -21.18 7.72 -15.84
CA GLN A 114 -21.78 7.83 -14.51
C GLN A 114 -20.81 7.38 -13.40
N ALA A 115 -20.13 6.24 -13.58
CA ALA A 115 -19.19 5.75 -12.58
C ALA A 115 -17.96 6.67 -12.45
N TYR A 116 -17.52 7.26 -13.55
CA TYR A 116 -16.47 8.26 -13.55
C TYR A 116 -16.90 9.52 -12.78
N ASP A 117 -18.07 10.09 -13.13
CA ASP A 117 -18.60 11.32 -12.54
C ASP A 117 -18.78 11.18 -11.02
N GLU A 118 -19.38 10.07 -10.57
CA GLU A 118 -19.56 9.79 -9.14
C GLU A 118 -18.23 9.63 -8.39
N ALA A 119 -17.22 9.01 -9.02
CA ALA A 119 -15.93 8.78 -8.38
C ALA A 119 -15.11 10.06 -8.31
N VAL A 120 -15.06 10.84 -9.41
CA VAL A 120 -14.26 12.07 -9.47
C VAL A 120 -14.86 13.17 -8.59
N GLU A 121 -16.19 13.27 -8.48
CA GLU A 121 -16.86 14.20 -7.56
C GLU A 121 -16.44 13.91 -6.11
N LYS A 122 -16.52 12.65 -5.67
CA LYS A 122 -16.08 12.22 -4.31
C LYS A 122 -14.61 12.51 -4.03
N VAL A 123 -13.73 12.38 -5.03
CA VAL A 123 -12.31 12.75 -4.90
C VAL A 123 -12.20 14.23 -4.56
N PHE A 124 -12.83 15.11 -5.34
CA PHE A 124 -12.72 16.56 -5.12
C PHE A 124 -13.43 17.05 -3.85
N GLU A 125 -14.57 16.47 -3.48
CA GLU A 125 -15.20 16.72 -2.18
C GLU A 125 -14.27 16.37 -1.02
N SER A 126 -13.61 15.21 -1.12
CA SER A 126 -12.67 14.73 -0.10
C SER A 126 -11.40 15.60 -0.03
N LEU A 127 -10.89 16.07 -1.17
CA LEU A 127 -9.77 17.02 -1.22
C LEU A 127 -10.15 18.37 -0.59
N ALA A 128 -11.37 18.88 -0.85
CA ALA A 128 -11.84 20.09 -0.20
C ALA A 128 -11.96 19.94 1.33
N ARG A 129 -12.41 18.78 1.81
CA ARG A 129 -12.42 18.45 3.24
C ARG A 129 -10.99 18.38 3.81
N LEU A 130 -10.05 17.75 3.11
CA LEU A 130 -8.64 17.71 3.52
C LEU A 130 -8.04 19.10 3.63
N GLU A 131 -8.32 19.98 2.67
CA GLU A 131 -7.86 21.37 2.68
C GLU A 131 -8.37 22.12 3.92
N GLN A 132 -9.64 21.95 4.29
CA GLN A 132 -10.18 22.55 5.52
C GLN A 132 -9.47 22.03 6.78
N ILE A 133 -9.18 20.72 6.84
CA ILE A 133 -8.47 20.11 7.96
C ILE A 133 -7.04 20.66 8.07
N LEU A 134 -6.31 20.74 6.95
CA LEU A 134 -4.92 21.18 6.90
C LEU A 134 -4.75 22.70 7.02
N GLY A 135 -5.77 23.48 6.63
CA GLY A 135 -5.82 24.93 6.81
C GLY A 135 -6.23 25.37 8.22
N SER A 136 -6.76 24.46 9.03
CA SER A 136 -7.09 24.74 10.43
C SER A 136 -5.81 24.87 11.25
N THR A 137 -5.44 26.10 11.63
CA THR A 137 -4.30 26.31 12.54
C THR A 137 -4.66 25.74 13.91
N VAL A 138 -3.86 24.78 14.40
CA VAL A 138 -3.92 24.36 15.81
C VAL A 138 -3.38 25.54 16.63
N THR A 139 -4.27 26.35 17.19
CA THR A 139 -3.93 27.30 18.27
C THR A 139 -3.75 26.59 19.60
#